data_AF-A0A4U9DBH6-F1
#
_entry.id   AF-A0A4U9DBH6-F1
#
_cell.length_a   1.000
_cell.length_b   1.000
_cell.length_c   1.000
_cell.angle_alpha   90.00
_cell.angle_beta   90.00
_cell.angle_gamma   90.00
#
_symmetry.space_group_name_H-M   'P 1'
#
loop_
_entity.id
_entity.type
_entity.pdbx_description
1 polymer ?
#
loop_
_entity_poly.entity_id
_entity_poly.type
_entity_poly.pdbx_seq_one_letter_code
_entity_poly.pdbx_strand_id
1 'polypeptide(L)'
;MKTCLTKNTVKYGYINEYGSVFPVQGPSSTDYNYSDYIPVTAGGTLRASNTLRFASFYNSSKVFISSLSNVTTSFVVPAGAKFVRITFAQGFLTNLQLVDGAYLPARKDYTNVLASALSDGTPLRVPGNIILTDSLALDFVQQGLLVPGVNLYNRYTIAAGYIDESGVIHPGGSTYFYSDFIPVTPSAVYTLNLGARFIALYAKNKAFIRSLADSLQNITSVTADADCYFIRVTIQTARSTDLQVERGSSSTAYEDFAYSLISQLPDGTPVNGGASSGSGVVPDFLRGWRGCEKHTCA
;
A
#
# COMPACT_ATOMS: atom_id res chain seq x y z
N MET A 1 20.28 5.29 3.30
CA MET A 1 20.60 3.92 3.77
C MET A 1 19.36 3.33 4.39
N LYS A 2 18.97 2.13 3.95
CA LYS A 2 17.71 1.46 4.33
C LYS A 2 18.06 0.26 5.22
N THR A 3 17.31 0.06 6.31
CA THR A 3 17.20 -1.27 6.93
C THR A 3 16.69 -2.23 5.85
N CYS A 4 17.07 -3.51 5.88
CA CYS A 4 16.71 -4.50 4.85
C CYS A 4 15.77 -5.59 5.39
N LEU A 5 15.63 -5.69 6.71
CA LEU A 5 14.82 -6.71 7.39
C LEU A 5 13.45 -6.15 7.81
N THR A 6 12.38 -6.81 7.37
CA THR A 6 11.00 -6.53 7.80
C THR A 6 10.57 -7.54 8.85
N LYS A 7 10.24 -7.09 10.07
CA LYS A 7 9.83 -7.99 11.16
C LYS A 7 8.55 -8.77 10.85
N ASN A 8 7.63 -8.18 10.09
CA ASN A 8 6.30 -8.77 9.83
C ASN A 8 6.34 -9.96 8.86
N THR A 9 7.42 -10.12 8.10
CA THR A 9 7.57 -11.22 7.13
C THR A 9 8.43 -12.38 7.66
N VAL A 10 8.95 -12.25 8.88
CA VAL A 10 9.77 -13.26 9.53
C VAL A 10 8.92 -14.46 9.94
N LYS A 11 9.47 -15.67 9.76
CA LYS A 11 8.83 -16.93 10.11
C LYS A 11 9.57 -17.60 11.27
N TYR A 12 8.86 -18.43 12.02
CA TYR A 12 9.46 -19.27 13.05
C TYR A 12 10.24 -20.44 12.42
N GLY A 13 11.35 -20.83 13.04
CA GLY A 13 12.24 -21.91 12.58
C GLY A 13 13.59 -21.38 12.12
N TYR A 14 14.35 -22.20 11.40
CA TYR A 14 15.64 -21.82 10.83
C TYR A 14 15.85 -22.38 9.42
N ILE A 15 16.75 -21.72 8.70
CA ILE A 15 17.34 -22.22 7.45
C ILE A 15 18.72 -22.74 7.82
N ASN A 16 18.99 -24.02 7.53
CA ASN A 16 20.30 -24.62 7.80
C ASN A 16 21.35 -24.22 6.75
N GLU A 17 22.58 -24.68 6.95
CA GLU A 17 23.73 -24.40 6.07
C GLU A 17 23.59 -24.93 4.64
N TYR A 18 22.60 -25.78 4.37
CA TYR A 18 22.28 -26.32 3.04
C TYR A 18 21.06 -25.66 2.40
N GLY A 19 20.56 -24.56 2.97
CA GLY A 19 19.38 -23.83 2.45
C GLY A 19 18.04 -24.52 2.71
N SER A 20 18.04 -25.60 3.49
CA SER A 20 16.85 -26.35 3.84
C SER A 20 16.18 -25.75 5.09
N VAL A 21 14.85 -25.68 5.07
CA VAL A 21 14.05 -25.06 6.15
C VAL A 21 13.63 -26.12 7.17
N PHE A 22 13.86 -25.86 8.45
CA PHE A 22 13.60 -26.77 9.57
C PHE A 22 12.97 -26.06 10.77
N PRO A 23 12.18 -26.80 11.58
CA PRO A 23 10.83 -27.22 11.26
C PRO A 23 9.77 -26.20 11.71
N VAL A 24 8.59 -26.35 11.13
CA VAL A 24 7.34 -25.73 11.55
C VAL A 24 6.76 -26.53 12.73
N GLN A 25 6.61 -25.88 13.89
CA GLN A 25 5.90 -26.26 15.13
C GLN A 25 6.26 -27.59 15.86
N GLY A 26 6.77 -27.49 17.10
CA GLY A 26 6.90 -28.57 18.09
C GLY A 26 7.63 -28.13 19.38
N PRO A 27 7.43 -28.78 20.56
CA PRO A 27 7.77 -28.23 21.88
C PRO A 27 9.27 -28.18 22.24
N SER A 28 10.13 -28.66 21.35
CA SER A 28 11.57 -28.85 21.61
C SER A 28 12.45 -28.18 20.55
N SER A 29 11.95 -27.11 19.94
CA SER A 29 12.51 -26.53 18.73
C SER A 29 13.33 -25.28 19.05
N THR A 30 14.59 -25.27 18.62
CA THR A 30 15.55 -24.16 18.72
C THR A 30 14.90 -22.77 18.55
N ASP A 31 15.13 -21.84 19.48
CA ASP A 31 14.55 -20.48 19.52
C ASP A 31 15.07 -19.57 18.38
N TYR A 32 14.70 -19.89 17.14
CA TYR A 32 15.13 -19.18 15.94
C TYR A 32 13.97 -18.68 15.10
N ASN A 33 14.27 -17.62 14.39
CA ASN A 33 13.46 -17.02 13.36
C ASN A 33 14.29 -16.90 12.07
N TYR A 34 13.62 -16.93 10.93
CA TYR A 34 14.25 -16.63 9.65
C TYR A 34 13.46 -15.61 8.83
N SER A 35 14.18 -14.80 8.05
CA SER A 35 13.57 -13.80 7.17
C SER A 35 12.97 -14.40 5.90
N ASP A 36 12.05 -13.67 5.28
CA ASP A 36 11.77 -13.85 3.86
C ASP A 36 13.00 -13.47 3.00
N TYR A 37 12.92 -13.68 1.68
CA TYR A 37 13.96 -13.30 0.73
C TYR A 37 14.19 -11.79 0.73
N ILE A 38 15.37 -11.36 1.18
CA ILE A 38 15.80 -9.96 1.18
C ILE A 38 16.64 -9.71 -0.08
N PRO A 39 16.27 -8.75 -0.96
CA PRO A 39 17.05 -8.42 -2.15
C PRO A 39 18.45 -7.89 -1.78
N VAL A 40 19.47 -8.32 -2.53
CA VAL A 40 20.87 -7.92 -2.31
C VAL A 40 21.62 -7.71 -3.62
N THR A 41 22.68 -6.89 -3.56
CA THR A 41 23.61 -6.68 -4.67
C THR A 41 24.87 -7.52 -4.44
N ALA A 42 25.23 -8.38 -5.40
CA ALA A 42 26.46 -9.16 -5.35
C ALA A 42 27.70 -8.25 -5.21
N GLY A 43 28.65 -8.66 -4.37
CA GLY A 43 29.81 -7.86 -4.01
C GLY A 43 29.54 -6.75 -2.99
N GLY A 44 28.28 -6.47 -2.66
CA GLY A 44 27.90 -5.56 -1.58
C GLY A 44 28.23 -6.11 -0.20
N THR A 45 28.35 -5.22 0.79
CA THR A 45 28.58 -5.60 2.19
C THR A 45 27.31 -5.39 2.99
N LEU A 46 26.83 -6.45 3.64
CA LEU A 46 25.75 -6.37 4.60
C LEU A 46 26.31 -6.33 6.03
N ARG A 47 25.62 -5.59 6.89
CA ARG A 47 25.94 -5.49 8.32
C ARG A 47 24.70 -5.73 9.16
N ALA A 48 24.83 -6.60 10.16
CA ALA A 48 23.78 -6.93 11.12
C ALA A 48 24.07 -6.28 12.49
N SER A 49 23.03 -5.88 13.21
CA SER A 49 23.17 -5.31 14.55
C SER A 49 23.52 -6.34 15.63
N ASN A 50 23.33 -7.62 15.34
CA ASN A 50 23.62 -8.74 16.22
C ASN A 50 24.10 -9.94 15.40
N THR A 51 24.67 -10.92 16.09
CA THR A 51 25.10 -12.18 15.49
C THR A 51 23.92 -12.90 14.83
N LEU A 52 24.11 -13.30 13.58
CA LEU A 52 23.19 -14.18 12.86
C LEU A 52 23.68 -15.61 12.97
N ARG A 53 22.75 -16.56 13.11
CA ARG A 53 23.09 -17.99 13.08
C ARG A 53 23.50 -18.41 11.68
N PHE A 54 22.71 -18.00 10.68
CA PHE A 54 23.00 -18.26 9.26
C PHE A 54 22.66 -17.04 8.40
N ALA A 55 23.41 -16.87 7.31
CA ALA A 55 23.07 -16.00 6.19
C ALA A 55 23.16 -16.81 4.90
N SER A 56 22.00 -17.19 4.35
CA SER A 56 21.88 -18.07 3.19
C SER A 56 21.57 -17.25 1.93
N PHE A 57 22.30 -17.48 0.85
CA PHE A 57 22.22 -16.71 -0.40
C PHE A 57 21.56 -17.50 -1.51
N TYR A 58 20.84 -16.78 -2.37
CA TYR A 58 20.05 -17.37 -3.44
C TYR A 58 20.18 -16.54 -4.73
N ASN A 59 20.08 -17.21 -5.87
CA ASN A 59 20.10 -16.57 -7.19
C ASN A 59 18.74 -15.93 -7.55
N SER A 60 18.60 -15.35 -8.75
CA SER A 60 17.34 -14.73 -9.23
C SER A 60 16.15 -15.69 -9.24
N SER A 61 16.39 -16.99 -9.43
CA SER A 61 15.38 -18.04 -9.41
C SER A 61 15.10 -18.59 -8.00
N LYS A 62 15.61 -17.94 -6.94
CA LYS A 62 15.51 -18.36 -5.54
C LYS A 62 16.14 -19.73 -5.24
N VAL A 63 17.06 -20.19 -6.09
CA VAL A 63 17.85 -21.41 -5.86
C VAL A 63 19.00 -21.08 -4.93
N PHE A 64 19.22 -21.93 -3.93
CA PHE A 64 20.29 -21.79 -2.95
C PHE A 64 21.67 -21.79 -3.62
N ILE A 65 22.55 -20.89 -3.19
CA ILE A 65 23.93 -20.77 -3.68
C ILE A 65 24.89 -21.23 -2.58
N SER A 66 24.81 -20.61 -1.41
CA SER A 66 25.73 -20.83 -0.29
C SER A 66 25.14 -20.30 1.01
N SER A 67 25.76 -20.64 2.13
CA SER A 67 25.42 -20.08 3.44
C SER A 67 26.67 -19.76 4.23
N LEU A 68 26.58 -18.70 5.03
CA LEU A 68 27.53 -18.41 6.10
C LEU A 68 26.92 -18.87 7.43
N SER A 69 27.78 -19.30 8.36
CA SER A 69 27.39 -19.74 9.71
C SER A 69 28.05 -18.86 10.78
N ASN A 70 27.32 -18.59 11.87
CA ASN A 70 27.80 -17.77 13.00
C ASN A 70 28.35 -16.41 12.56
N VAL A 71 27.54 -15.68 11.80
CA VAL A 71 27.90 -14.38 11.20
C VAL A 71 27.87 -13.31 12.29
N THR A 72 29.03 -12.78 12.67
CA THR A 72 29.15 -11.90 13.85
C THR A 72 28.55 -10.51 13.64
N THR A 73 28.94 -9.76 12.62
CA THR A 73 28.35 -8.42 12.37
C THR A 73 28.40 -7.93 10.93
N SER A 74 29.29 -8.43 10.07
CA SER A 74 29.34 -8.04 8.66
C SER A 74 29.76 -9.18 7.74
N PHE A 75 29.27 -9.16 6.50
CA PHE A 75 29.55 -10.18 5.51
C PHE A 75 29.37 -9.63 4.09
N VAL A 76 30.09 -10.23 3.13
CA VAL A 76 30.03 -9.85 1.72
C VAL A 76 29.04 -10.76 1.00
N VAL A 77 28.23 -10.16 0.13
CA VAL A 77 27.27 -10.89 -0.71
C VAL A 77 28.05 -11.61 -1.83
N PRO A 78 27.98 -12.95 -1.94
CA PRO A 78 28.75 -13.70 -2.93
C PRO A 78 28.31 -13.40 -4.37
N ALA A 79 29.19 -13.68 -5.32
CA ALA A 79 28.88 -13.56 -6.74
C ALA A 79 27.64 -14.40 -7.12
N GLY A 80 26.78 -13.86 -7.98
CA GLY A 80 25.55 -14.52 -8.42
C GLY A 80 24.37 -14.45 -7.45
N ALA A 81 24.57 -14.01 -6.20
CA ALA A 81 23.47 -13.83 -5.26
C ALA A 81 22.62 -12.61 -5.61
N LYS A 82 21.30 -12.80 -5.54
CA LYS A 82 20.26 -11.77 -5.70
C LYS A 82 19.38 -11.64 -4.46
N PHE A 83 19.36 -12.66 -3.61
CA PHE A 83 18.64 -12.64 -2.35
C PHE A 83 19.50 -13.21 -1.23
N VAL A 84 19.26 -12.74 0.00
CA VAL A 84 19.72 -13.34 1.24
C VAL A 84 18.52 -13.68 2.12
N ARG A 85 18.61 -14.77 2.89
CA ARG A 85 17.73 -15.05 4.02
C ARG A 85 18.59 -15.25 5.25
N ILE A 86 18.19 -14.64 6.36
CA ILE A 86 18.95 -14.69 7.60
C ILE A 86 18.21 -15.53 8.64
N THR A 87 18.95 -16.32 9.41
CA THR A 87 18.47 -17.03 10.60
C THR A 87 19.06 -16.35 11.83
N PHE A 88 18.24 -16.03 12.82
CA PHE A 88 18.65 -15.34 14.04
C PHE A 88 17.83 -15.79 15.26
N ALA A 89 18.39 -15.60 16.46
CA ALA A 89 17.72 -15.99 17.71
C ALA A 89 16.43 -15.18 17.92
N GLN A 90 15.38 -15.83 18.41
CA GLN A 90 14.05 -15.22 18.60
C GLN A 90 14.08 -13.97 19.49
N GLY A 91 14.97 -13.94 20.50
CA GLY A 91 15.18 -12.76 21.35
C GLY A 91 15.59 -11.48 20.60
N PHE A 92 16.04 -11.60 19.35
CA PHE A 92 16.41 -10.45 18.51
C PHE A 92 15.28 -9.97 17.59
N LEU A 93 14.11 -10.63 17.56
CA LEU A 93 13.01 -10.29 16.64
C LEU A 93 12.63 -8.79 16.66
N THR A 94 12.57 -8.20 17.83
CA THR A 94 12.19 -6.79 17.98
C THR A 94 13.31 -5.84 17.60
N ASN A 95 14.59 -6.22 17.79
CA ASN A 95 15.72 -5.28 17.78
C ASN A 95 16.75 -5.54 16.68
N LEU A 96 16.63 -6.64 15.93
CA LEU A 96 17.55 -6.98 14.85
C LEU A 96 17.40 -5.99 13.70
N GLN A 97 18.54 -5.53 13.20
CA GLN A 97 18.64 -4.69 12.03
C GLN A 97 19.66 -5.31 11.09
N LEU A 98 19.32 -5.41 9.81
CA LEU A 98 20.24 -5.72 8.72
C LEU A 98 20.30 -4.49 7.83
N VAL A 99 21.49 -4.03 7.47
CA VAL A 99 21.68 -2.86 6.60
C VAL A 99 22.62 -3.20 5.44
N ASP A 100 22.37 -2.58 4.30
CA ASP A 100 23.29 -2.54 3.18
C ASP A 100 24.30 -1.40 3.40
N GLY A 101 25.57 -1.77 3.59
CA GLY A 101 26.69 -0.87 3.86
C GLY A 101 27.57 -1.30 5.04
N ALA A 102 28.73 -0.64 5.14
CA ALA A 102 29.74 -0.92 6.16
C ALA A 102 29.42 -0.34 7.56
N TYR A 103 28.43 0.55 7.67
CA TYR A 103 28.09 1.27 8.88
C TYR A 103 26.73 0.83 9.44
N LEU A 104 26.63 0.63 10.76
CA LEU A 104 25.38 0.34 11.45
C LEU A 104 24.80 1.65 12.03
N PRO A 105 23.78 2.26 11.39
CA PRO A 105 23.17 3.48 11.92
C PRO A 105 22.30 3.20 13.15
N ALA A 106 21.88 4.26 13.84
CA ALA A 106 20.85 4.17 14.87
C ALA A 106 19.60 3.44 14.33
N ARG A 107 19.06 2.49 15.10
CA ARG A 107 17.98 1.62 14.67
C ARG A 107 16.77 2.45 14.24
N LYS A 108 16.30 2.20 13.01
CA LYS A 108 14.99 2.62 12.51
C LYS A 108 14.26 1.41 11.96
N ASP A 109 12.97 1.32 12.24
CA ASP A 109 12.13 0.28 11.67
C ASP A 109 12.18 0.34 10.13
N TYR A 110 12.10 -0.83 9.50
CA TYR A 110 12.00 -0.92 8.06
C TYR A 110 10.73 -0.22 7.58
N THR A 111 10.87 0.70 6.63
CA THR A 111 9.76 1.39 5.98
C THR A 111 10.00 1.42 4.49
N ASN A 112 8.95 1.20 3.72
CA ASN A 112 8.99 1.45 2.29
C ASN A 112 8.91 2.97 2.08
N VAL A 113 9.90 3.51 1.37
CA VAL A 113 9.99 4.93 1.05
C VAL A 113 10.11 5.06 -0.47
N LEU A 114 9.26 5.89 -1.07
CA LEU A 114 9.42 6.36 -2.45
C LEU A 114 10.83 6.92 -2.60
N ALA A 115 11.57 6.45 -3.60
CA ALA A 115 12.88 7.03 -3.88
C ALA A 115 12.69 8.52 -4.21
N SER A 116 13.45 9.40 -3.54
CA SER A 116 13.40 10.84 -3.79
C SER A 116 14.15 11.24 -5.07
N ALA A 117 14.91 10.31 -5.66
CA ALA A 117 15.64 10.50 -6.91
C ALA A 117 15.96 9.15 -7.60
N LEU A 118 16.17 9.19 -8.92
CA LEU A 118 16.75 8.09 -9.70
C LEU A 118 18.23 7.86 -9.33
N SER A 119 18.82 6.76 -9.81
CA SER A 119 20.23 6.43 -9.57
C SER A 119 21.23 7.45 -10.12
N ASP A 120 20.81 8.28 -11.07
CA ASP A 120 21.57 9.39 -11.63
C ASP A 120 21.38 10.73 -10.86
N GLY A 121 20.62 10.71 -9.76
CA GLY A 121 20.36 11.89 -8.94
C GLY A 121 19.17 12.74 -9.41
N THR A 122 18.49 12.36 -10.49
CA THR A 122 17.31 13.08 -10.97
C THR A 122 16.19 13.01 -9.93
N PRO A 123 15.68 14.14 -9.41
CA PRO A 123 14.62 14.13 -8.41
C PRO A 123 13.37 13.42 -8.92
N LEU A 124 12.92 12.41 -8.18
CA LEU A 124 11.63 11.76 -8.38
C LEU A 124 10.60 12.62 -7.67
N ARG A 125 9.86 13.40 -8.45
CA ARG A 125 8.64 14.06 -7.99
C ARG A 125 7.47 13.14 -8.34
N VAL A 126 6.43 13.12 -7.50
CA VAL A 126 5.08 12.70 -7.92
C VAL A 126 4.33 13.98 -8.26
N PRO A 127 4.45 14.49 -9.50
CA PRO A 127 3.70 15.65 -9.91
C PRO A 127 2.21 15.29 -9.99
N GLY A 128 1.40 15.95 -9.18
CA GLY A 128 -0.03 16.07 -9.47
C GLY A 128 -0.17 16.66 -10.86
N ASN A 129 -0.94 15.98 -11.72
CA ASN A 129 -1.31 16.37 -13.08
C ASN A 129 -0.36 15.98 -14.25
N ILE A 130 0.66 15.12 -14.07
CA ILE A 130 1.48 14.60 -15.21
C ILE A 130 1.00 13.25 -15.75
N ILE A 131 0.14 12.53 -15.03
CA ILE A 131 -0.53 11.37 -15.62
C ILE A 131 -1.72 11.89 -16.43
N LEU A 132 -1.56 11.97 -17.75
CA LEU A 132 -2.72 11.88 -18.65
C LEU A 132 -3.23 10.44 -18.52
N THR A 133 -4.33 10.26 -17.79
CA THR A 133 -5.00 8.97 -17.55
C THR A 133 -5.34 8.21 -18.84
N ASP A 134 -5.38 8.94 -19.95
CA ASP A 134 -5.87 8.45 -21.22
C ASP A 134 -4.74 7.82 -22.06
N SER A 135 -3.48 8.04 -21.67
CA SER A 135 -2.28 7.63 -22.44
C SER A 135 -1.30 6.76 -21.65
N LEU A 136 -1.52 6.59 -20.35
CA LEU A 136 -0.79 5.65 -19.49
C LEU A 136 -1.83 4.74 -18.83
N ALA A 137 -1.86 3.48 -19.24
CA ALA A 137 -2.70 2.44 -18.65
C ALA A 137 -2.20 2.02 -17.25
N LEU A 138 -2.02 2.98 -16.35
CA LEU A 138 -1.68 2.77 -14.95
C LEU A 138 -2.88 3.22 -14.12
N ASP A 139 -3.79 2.28 -13.90
CA ASP A 139 -4.86 2.42 -12.91
C ASP A 139 -4.25 2.26 -11.51
N PHE A 140 -3.93 3.39 -10.85
CA PHE A 140 -3.31 3.43 -9.52
C PHE A 140 -4.18 2.78 -8.42
N VAL A 141 -5.49 2.61 -8.66
CA VAL A 141 -6.40 1.88 -7.77
C VAL A 141 -6.22 0.37 -7.99
N GLN A 142 -6.15 -0.10 -9.24
CA GLN A 142 -5.83 -1.51 -9.54
C GLN A 142 -4.41 -1.92 -9.13
N GLN A 143 -3.45 -0.99 -9.17
CA GLN A 143 -2.10 -1.22 -8.66
C GLN A 143 -2.02 -1.18 -7.12
N GLY A 144 -3.14 -0.96 -6.42
CA GLY A 144 -3.23 -1.01 -4.96
C GLY A 144 -2.49 0.12 -4.24
N LEU A 145 -2.19 1.23 -4.93
CA LEU A 145 -1.46 2.37 -4.37
C LEU A 145 -2.38 3.41 -3.73
N LEU A 146 -3.64 3.44 -4.18
CA LEU A 146 -4.70 4.28 -3.65
C LEU A 146 -5.83 3.40 -3.09
N VAL A 147 -6.32 3.78 -1.91
CA VAL A 147 -7.55 3.24 -1.33
C VAL A 147 -8.61 4.33 -1.31
N PRO A 148 -9.88 4.00 -1.58
CA PRO A 148 -10.95 4.97 -1.38
C PRO A 148 -11.01 5.36 0.10
N GLY A 149 -11.34 6.63 0.36
CA GLY A 149 -11.70 7.10 1.69
C GLY A 149 -13.01 6.48 2.18
N VAL A 150 -13.53 7.01 3.28
CA VAL A 150 -14.79 6.51 3.87
C VAL A 150 -15.96 6.66 2.89
N ASN A 151 -16.05 7.83 2.25
CA ASN A 151 -17.08 8.11 1.28
C ASN A 151 -16.77 7.50 -0.09
N LEU A 152 -17.61 6.56 -0.51
CA LEU A 152 -17.54 5.86 -1.79
C LEU A 152 -18.34 6.55 -2.91
N TYR A 153 -19.15 7.55 -2.59
CA TYR A 153 -19.95 8.30 -3.56
C TYR A 153 -19.14 9.46 -4.16
N ASN A 154 -18.78 9.34 -5.43
CA ASN A 154 -18.02 10.38 -6.12
C ASN A 154 -18.93 11.45 -6.73
N ARG A 155 -19.14 12.55 -5.98
CA ARG A 155 -19.96 13.69 -6.42
C ARG A 155 -19.49 14.34 -7.73
N TYR A 156 -18.23 14.16 -8.13
CA TYR A 156 -17.68 14.77 -9.34
C TYR A 156 -18.03 14.00 -10.63
N THR A 157 -18.65 12.82 -10.50
CA THR A 157 -18.98 11.92 -11.63
C THR A 157 -20.49 11.73 -11.82
N ILE A 158 -21.31 12.45 -11.05
CA ILE A 158 -22.76 12.31 -11.12
C ILE A 158 -23.33 12.95 -12.38
N ALA A 159 -24.47 12.44 -12.83
CA ALA A 159 -25.19 12.97 -13.98
C ALA A 159 -26.63 13.31 -13.61
N ALA A 160 -27.17 14.35 -14.26
CA ALA A 160 -28.54 14.79 -14.05
C ALA A 160 -29.54 13.74 -14.55
N GLY A 161 -30.59 13.51 -13.77
CA GLY A 161 -31.61 12.51 -14.04
C GLY A 161 -31.76 11.50 -12.90
N TYR A 162 -32.40 10.37 -13.20
CA TYR A 162 -32.57 9.29 -12.24
C TYR A 162 -32.53 7.91 -12.92
N ILE A 163 -32.32 6.89 -12.10
CA ILE A 163 -32.46 5.48 -12.49
C ILE A 163 -33.74 4.97 -11.85
N ASP A 164 -34.68 4.51 -12.65
CA ASP A 164 -35.97 4.01 -12.15
C ASP A 164 -35.87 2.60 -11.55
N GLU A 165 -37.02 2.08 -11.09
CA GLU A 165 -37.12 0.79 -10.42
C GLU A 165 -36.80 -0.41 -11.32
N SER A 166 -36.76 -0.21 -12.64
CA SER A 166 -36.41 -1.21 -13.64
C SER A 166 -34.95 -1.09 -14.11
N GLY A 167 -34.19 -0.16 -13.55
CA GLY A 167 -32.81 0.10 -13.94
C GLY A 167 -32.68 0.95 -15.20
N VAL A 168 -33.78 1.53 -15.69
CA VAL A 168 -33.76 2.40 -16.87
C VAL A 168 -33.32 3.80 -16.45
N ILE A 169 -32.39 4.36 -17.23
CA ILE A 169 -31.85 5.70 -17.01
C ILE A 169 -32.76 6.71 -17.70
N HIS A 170 -33.25 7.68 -16.93
CA HIS A 170 -33.97 8.86 -17.42
C HIS A 170 -33.05 10.08 -17.30
N PRO A 171 -32.32 10.45 -18.36
CA PRO A 171 -31.34 11.53 -18.30
C PRO A 171 -31.99 12.91 -18.27
N GLY A 172 -31.31 13.88 -17.64
CA GLY A 172 -31.72 15.28 -17.61
C GLY A 172 -32.66 15.65 -16.47
N GLY A 173 -33.21 16.86 -16.52
CA GLY A 173 -33.98 17.44 -15.42
C GLY A 173 -33.11 18.07 -14.33
N SER A 174 -33.75 18.64 -13.30
CA SER A 174 -33.08 19.39 -12.23
C SER A 174 -33.38 18.87 -10.82
N THR A 175 -34.26 17.88 -10.70
CA THR A 175 -34.70 17.35 -9.40
C THR A 175 -33.72 16.36 -8.80
N TYR A 176 -33.11 15.52 -9.64
CA TYR A 176 -32.30 14.38 -9.22
C TYR A 176 -30.97 14.32 -9.96
N PHE A 177 -30.00 13.71 -9.29
CA PHE A 177 -28.77 13.19 -9.87
C PHE A 177 -28.68 11.70 -9.60
N TYR A 178 -27.99 10.98 -10.49
CA TYR A 178 -27.56 9.61 -10.23
C TYR A 178 -26.03 9.48 -10.28
N SER A 179 -25.49 8.57 -9.48
CA SER A 179 -24.05 8.30 -9.42
C SER A 179 -23.53 7.48 -10.61
N ASP A 180 -22.22 7.49 -10.84
CA ASP A 180 -21.55 6.40 -11.53
C ASP A 180 -21.62 5.09 -10.68
N PHE A 181 -21.13 3.98 -11.23
CA PHE A 181 -21.04 2.70 -10.54
C PHE A 181 -20.11 2.80 -9.33
N ILE A 182 -20.68 2.63 -8.14
CA ILE A 182 -19.95 2.56 -6.88
C ILE A 182 -19.62 1.08 -6.62
N PRO A 183 -18.35 0.70 -6.52
CA PRO A 183 -17.97 -0.70 -6.27
C PRO A 183 -18.40 -1.14 -4.88
N VAL A 184 -18.98 -2.34 -4.79
CA VAL A 184 -19.38 -2.96 -3.53
C VAL A 184 -18.85 -4.38 -3.41
N THR A 185 -18.70 -4.84 -2.17
CA THR A 185 -18.39 -6.25 -1.86
C THR A 185 -19.70 -7.03 -1.78
N PRO A 186 -19.83 -8.18 -2.49
CA PRO A 186 -21.01 -9.01 -2.39
C PRO A 186 -21.36 -9.37 -0.94
N SER A 187 -22.65 -9.43 -0.63
CA SER A 187 -23.19 -9.71 0.72
C SER A 187 -22.79 -8.71 1.83
N ALA A 188 -22.11 -7.61 1.51
CA ALA A 188 -21.77 -6.58 2.50
C ALA A 188 -22.90 -5.54 2.64
N VAL A 189 -23.01 -4.96 3.83
CA VAL A 189 -23.93 -3.86 4.14
C VAL A 189 -23.25 -2.53 3.86
N TYR A 190 -24.01 -1.61 3.27
CA TYR A 190 -23.63 -0.23 3.04
C TYR A 190 -24.67 0.71 3.64
N THR A 191 -24.21 1.83 4.16
CA THR A 191 -25.04 2.88 4.76
C THR A 191 -24.81 4.21 4.07
N LEU A 192 -25.86 5.03 4.09
CA LEU A 192 -25.87 6.38 3.56
C LEU A 192 -26.16 7.35 4.72
N ASN A 193 -25.41 8.45 4.79
CA ASN A 193 -25.67 9.51 5.78
C ASN A 193 -26.98 10.27 5.47
N LEU A 194 -27.40 10.25 4.22
CA LEU A 194 -28.60 10.89 3.69
C LEU A 194 -29.41 9.83 2.93
N GLY A 195 -30.73 9.82 3.13
CA GLY A 195 -31.63 8.91 2.44
C GLY A 195 -31.70 9.16 0.93
N ALA A 196 -31.64 8.08 0.15
CA ALA A 196 -31.72 8.09 -1.31
C ALA A 196 -33.15 7.82 -1.82
N ARG A 197 -33.46 8.27 -3.04
CA ARG A 197 -34.71 7.95 -3.75
C ARG A 197 -34.70 6.52 -4.28
N PHE A 198 -33.61 6.17 -4.96
CA PHE A 198 -33.38 4.86 -5.54
C PHE A 198 -31.94 4.40 -5.27
N ILE A 199 -31.77 3.11 -5.05
CA ILE A 199 -30.46 2.44 -5.12
C ILE A 199 -30.61 1.27 -6.08
N ALA A 200 -29.95 1.35 -7.24
CA ALA A 200 -29.92 0.27 -8.23
C ALA A 200 -28.68 -0.61 -8.01
N LEU A 201 -28.86 -1.93 -8.00
CA LEU A 201 -27.83 -2.93 -7.77
C LEU A 201 -27.48 -3.63 -9.08
N TYR A 202 -26.18 -3.89 -9.30
CA TYR A 202 -25.67 -4.41 -10.55
C TYR A 202 -24.64 -5.53 -10.35
N ALA A 203 -24.67 -6.50 -11.25
CA ALA A 203 -23.73 -7.60 -11.31
C ALA A 203 -22.35 -7.16 -11.82
N LYS A 204 -21.37 -8.08 -11.76
CA LYS A 204 -19.98 -7.80 -12.20
C LYS A 204 -19.88 -7.32 -13.66
N ASN A 205 -20.75 -7.81 -14.54
CA ASN A 205 -20.85 -7.39 -15.93
C ASN A 205 -21.71 -6.12 -16.12
N LYS A 206 -22.04 -5.41 -15.03
CA LYS A 206 -22.93 -4.24 -14.99
C LYS A 206 -24.38 -4.51 -15.43
N ALA A 207 -24.82 -5.77 -15.46
CA ALA A 207 -26.23 -6.10 -15.64
C ALA A 207 -27.04 -5.67 -14.41
N PHE A 208 -28.21 -5.08 -14.63
CA PHE A 208 -29.14 -4.71 -13.55
C PHE A 208 -29.66 -5.96 -12.84
N ILE A 209 -29.68 -5.93 -11.50
CA ILE A 209 -30.22 -7.01 -10.65
C ILE A 209 -31.60 -6.59 -10.13
N ARG A 210 -31.64 -5.50 -9.37
CA ARG A 210 -32.85 -4.93 -8.76
C ARG A 210 -32.58 -3.51 -8.26
N SER A 211 -33.61 -2.85 -7.77
CA SER A 211 -33.48 -1.58 -7.06
C SER A 211 -34.20 -1.59 -5.71
N LEU A 212 -33.77 -0.72 -4.82
CA LEU A 212 -34.58 -0.19 -3.73
C LEU A 212 -35.20 1.13 -4.17
N ALA A 213 -36.44 1.39 -3.75
CA ALA A 213 -37.20 2.58 -4.11
C ALA A 213 -38.00 3.10 -2.92
N ASP A 214 -37.91 4.40 -2.63
CA ASP A 214 -38.70 5.02 -1.57
C ASP A 214 -39.18 6.40 -1.98
N SER A 215 -40.51 6.55 -2.01
CA SER A 215 -41.30 7.79 -2.09
C SER A 215 -40.62 9.08 -1.66
N LEU A 216 -40.18 8.98 -0.41
CA LEU A 216 -39.83 10.06 0.49
C LEU A 216 -38.31 10.17 0.64
N GLN A 217 -37.55 9.35 -0.09
CA GLN A 217 -36.09 9.28 -0.04
C GLN A 217 -35.53 8.93 1.34
N ASN A 218 -36.08 7.87 1.94
CA ASN A 218 -35.63 7.38 3.25
C ASN A 218 -34.68 6.18 3.16
N ILE A 219 -34.18 5.81 1.97
CA ILE A 219 -33.26 4.68 1.84
C ILE A 219 -31.88 5.07 2.38
N THR A 220 -31.59 4.66 3.61
CA THR A 220 -30.31 4.94 4.28
C THR A 220 -29.39 3.72 4.42
N SER A 221 -29.84 2.54 3.96
CA SER A 221 -29.01 1.34 3.96
C SER A 221 -29.39 0.40 2.82
N VAL A 222 -28.41 -0.38 2.37
CA VAL A 222 -28.57 -1.45 1.39
C VAL A 222 -27.64 -2.59 1.74
N THR A 223 -28.13 -3.83 1.66
CA THR A 223 -27.28 -5.01 1.63
C THR A 223 -27.06 -5.40 0.18
N ALA A 224 -25.80 -5.52 -0.24
CA ALA A 224 -25.45 -6.00 -1.56
C ALA A 224 -25.79 -7.49 -1.67
N ASP A 225 -26.40 -7.90 -2.79
CA ASP A 225 -26.69 -9.31 -3.05
C ASP A 225 -25.39 -10.13 -3.26
N ALA A 226 -25.50 -11.45 -3.30
CA ALA A 226 -24.35 -12.35 -3.45
C ALA A 226 -23.63 -12.22 -4.81
N ASP A 227 -24.32 -11.71 -5.82
CA ASP A 227 -23.86 -11.44 -7.17
C ASP A 227 -23.75 -9.93 -7.48
N CYS A 228 -23.97 -9.06 -6.48
CA CYS A 228 -23.87 -7.62 -6.63
C CYS A 228 -22.43 -7.13 -6.44
N TYR A 229 -21.90 -6.44 -7.44
CA TYR A 229 -20.55 -5.86 -7.44
C TYR A 229 -20.56 -4.33 -7.56
N PHE A 230 -21.70 -3.75 -7.92
CA PHE A 230 -21.84 -2.30 -7.99
C PHE A 230 -23.22 -1.84 -7.55
N ILE A 231 -23.27 -0.64 -6.97
CA ILE A 231 -24.53 0.09 -6.76
C ILE A 231 -24.49 1.44 -7.47
N ARG A 232 -25.65 1.99 -7.78
CA ARG A 232 -25.81 3.38 -8.22
C ARG A 232 -26.93 4.03 -7.43
N VAL A 233 -26.70 5.25 -7.00
CA VAL A 233 -27.62 5.97 -6.11
C VAL A 233 -28.28 7.11 -6.87
N THR A 234 -29.61 7.21 -6.80
CA THR A 234 -30.36 8.40 -7.21
C THR A 234 -30.68 9.24 -5.97
N ILE A 235 -30.32 10.52 -6.02
CA ILE A 235 -30.46 11.46 -4.91
C ILE A 235 -30.98 12.82 -5.41
N GLN A 236 -31.74 13.54 -4.59
CA GLN A 236 -32.14 14.92 -4.90
C GLN A 236 -30.95 15.87 -5.01
N THR A 237 -31.08 16.86 -5.89
CA THR A 237 -30.09 17.94 -6.10
C THR A 237 -29.68 18.65 -4.81
N ALA A 238 -30.61 18.89 -3.88
CA ALA A 238 -30.31 19.56 -2.62
C ALA A 238 -29.42 18.74 -1.65
N ARG A 239 -29.21 17.44 -1.94
CA ARG A 239 -28.47 16.49 -1.10
C ARG A 239 -27.24 15.91 -1.81
N SER A 240 -27.07 16.20 -3.10
CA SER A 240 -26.09 15.53 -3.96
C SER A 240 -24.65 15.91 -3.67
N THR A 241 -24.41 17.03 -2.98
CA THR A 241 -23.06 17.49 -2.60
C THR A 241 -22.53 16.85 -1.32
N ASP A 242 -23.44 16.42 -0.44
CA ASP A 242 -23.16 16.02 0.94
C ASP A 242 -23.51 14.55 1.20
N LEU A 243 -23.81 13.81 0.14
CA LEU A 243 -24.07 12.38 0.23
C LEU A 243 -22.76 11.62 0.51
N GLN A 244 -22.82 10.75 1.51
CA GLN A 244 -21.83 9.74 1.80
C GLN A 244 -22.45 8.36 1.68
N VAL A 245 -21.76 7.48 0.95
CA VAL A 245 -22.04 6.05 0.90
C VAL A 245 -20.82 5.35 1.49
N GLU A 246 -21.00 4.52 2.50
CA GLU A 246 -19.88 3.83 3.15
C GLU A 246 -20.23 2.38 3.49
N ARG A 247 -19.21 1.54 3.62
CA ARG A 247 -19.39 0.14 4.03
C ARG A 247 -19.56 0.07 5.54
N GLY A 248 -20.62 -0.59 5.99
CA GLY A 248 -20.94 -0.73 7.41
C GLY A 248 -22.44 -0.73 7.65
N SER A 249 -22.82 -0.94 8.91
CA SER A 249 -24.22 -0.89 9.37
C SER A 249 -24.63 0.46 9.95
N SER A 250 -23.70 1.41 10.03
CA SER A 250 -23.90 2.73 10.64
C SER A 250 -23.16 3.79 9.84
N SER A 251 -23.81 4.94 9.63
CA SER A 251 -23.15 6.11 9.04
C SER A 251 -22.17 6.73 10.03
N THR A 252 -21.01 7.15 9.54
CA THR A 252 -20.04 7.97 10.26
C THR A 252 -20.25 9.46 9.95
N ALA A 253 -19.40 10.32 10.51
CA ALA A 253 -19.38 11.74 10.17
C ALA A 253 -19.06 11.91 8.67
N TYR A 254 -19.62 12.95 8.06
CA TYR A 254 -19.42 13.21 6.63
C TYR A 254 -17.94 13.50 6.31
N GLU A 255 -17.43 12.81 5.30
CA GLU A 255 -16.16 13.06 4.63
C GLU A 255 -16.40 13.26 3.12
N ASP A 256 -15.68 14.21 2.51
CA ASP A 256 -15.68 14.38 1.06
C ASP A 256 -15.08 13.13 0.39
N PHE A 257 -15.58 12.78 -0.80
CA PHE A 257 -14.99 11.71 -1.62
C PHE A 257 -13.51 12.00 -1.90
N ALA A 258 -12.65 11.05 -1.54
CA ALA A 258 -11.21 11.15 -1.75
C ALA A 258 -10.59 9.77 -1.93
N TYR A 259 -9.42 9.76 -2.58
CA TYR A 259 -8.50 8.63 -2.54
C TYR A 259 -7.34 8.97 -1.61
N SER A 260 -6.94 8.01 -0.78
CA SER A 260 -5.75 8.10 0.07
C SER A 260 -4.69 7.13 -0.41
N LEU A 261 -3.41 7.46 -0.19
CA LEU A 261 -2.33 6.49 -0.35
C LEU A 261 -2.52 5.35 0.66
N ILE A 262 -2.15 4.13 0.27
CA ILE A 262 -2.05 3.04 1.26
C ILE A 262 -1.08 3.46 2.38
N SER A 263 -1.51 3.28 3.63
CA SER A 263 -0.68 3.56 4.81
C SER A 263 0.11 2.33 5.26
N GLN A 264 -0.23 1.14 4.75
CA GLN A 264 0.44 -0.13 5.01
C GLN A 264 0.34 -1.04 3.77
N LEU A 265 1.36 -1.89 3.58
CA LEU A 265 1.31 -3.01 2.63
C LEU A 265 0.45 -4.18 3.17
N PRO A 266 0.07 -5.17 2.35
CA PRO A 266 -0.68 -6.35 2.81
C PRO A 266 -0.01 -7.14 3.96
N ASP A 267 1.31 -7.04 4.10
CA ASP A 267 2.09 -7.64 5.21
C ASP A 267 2.14 -6.74 6.46
N GLY A 268 1.33 -5.67 6.50
CA GLY A 268 1.27 -4.71 7.60
C GLY A 268 2.46 -3.77 7.68
N THR A 269 3.39 -3.80 6.72
CA THR A 269 4.54 -2.88 6.70
C THR A 269 4.07 -1.45 6.46
N PRO A 270 4.40 -0.48 7.33
CA PRO A 270 4.02 0.91 7.13
C PRO A 270 4.58 1.51 5.84
N VAL A 271 3.73 2.25 5.13
CA VAL A 271 4.09 3.09 3.98
C VAL A 271 4.02 4.54 4.44
N ASN A 272 5.18 5.20 4.48
CA ASN A 272 5.25 6.61 4.86
C ASN A 272 5.06 7.48 3.61
N GLY A 273 3.81 7.85 3.34
CA GLY A 273 3.45 8.92 2.41
C GLY A 273 3.64 10.27 3.10
N GLY A 274 4.88 10.75 3.18
CA GLY A 274 5.16 12.09 3.69
C GLY A 274 4.32 13.10 2.91
N ALA A 275 3.51 13.86 3.62
CA ALA A 275 2.84 15.04 3.12
C ALA A 275 3.78 15.81 2.19
N SER A 276 3.27 16.32 1.07
CA SER A 276 3.92 17.44 0.41
C SER A 276 3.92 18.59 1.42
N SER A 277 4.98 18.69 2.22
CA SER A 277 5.21 19.82 3.09
C SER A 277 5.51 21.01 2.19
N GLY A 278 4.45 21.75 1.83
CA GLY A 278 4.53 23.09 1.28
C GLY A 278 5.02 24.08 2.35
N SER A 279 6.19 23.83 2.93
CA SER A 279 6.87 24.78 3.80
C SER A 279 8.31 24.90 3.31
N GLY A 280 8.58 26.03 2.64
CA GLY A 280 9.85 26.36 1.99
C GLY A 280 10.98 26.66 2.97
N VAL A 281 11.34 25.70 3.82
CA VAL A 281 12.56 25.78 4.62
C VAL A 281 13.35 24.49 4.46
N VAL A 282 14.36 24.54 3.59
CA VAL A 282 15.36 23.48 3.46
C VAL A 282 16.24 23.53 4.72
N PRO A 283 16.39 22.44 5.49
CA PRO A 283 17.30 22.41 6.64
C PRO A 283 18.75 22.60 6.20
N ASP A 284 19.44 23.53 6.85
CA ASP A 284 20.82 23.94 6.60
C ASP A 284 21.82 22.88 7.12
N PHE A 285 21.93 21.73 6.44
CA PHE A 285 22.96 20.72 6.73
C PHE A 285 24.06 20.64 5.65
N LEU A 286 24.06 21.56 4.67
CA LEU A 286 25.07 21.59 3.59
C LEU A 286 26.00 22.81 3.61
N ARG A 287 26.12 23.52 4.75
CA ARG A 287 27.21 24.49 4.98
C ARG A 287 28.46 23.84 5.60
N GLY A 288 28.87 22.70 5.05
CA GLY A 288 30.00 21.94 5.56
C GLY A 288 31.29 22.01 4.74
N TRP A 289 31.24 22.37 3.45
CA TRP A 289 32.42 22.31 2.57
C TRP A 289 32.68 23.66 1.90
N ARG A 290 33.32 24.56 2.65
CA ARG A 290 34.19 25.60 2.10
C ARG A 290 35.59 25.38 2.64
N GLY A 291 36.56 25.12 1.77
CA GLY A 291 37.98 25.20 2.11
C GLY A 291 38.90 24.36 1.21
N CYS A 292 39.76 25.07 0.47
CA CYS A 292 40.94 24.62 -0.29
C CYS A 292 40.67 23.84 -1.60
N GLU A 293 41.21 24.19 -2.77
CA GLU A 293 42.36 25.05 -3.10
C GLU A 293 42.20 25.62 -4.52
N LYS A 294 42.62 26.88 -4.69
CA LYS A 294 42.94 27.45 -5.99
C LYS A 294 44.31 26.91 -6.41
N HIS A 295 44.43 26.33 -7.60
CA HIS A 295 45.65 26.48 -8.38
C HIS A 295 45.32 26.89 -9.81
N THR A 296 45.88 28.04 -10.14
CA THR A 296 45.91 28.77 -11.40
C THR A 296 46.67 28.01 -12.49
N CYS A 297 46.11 27.97 -13.70
CA CYS A 297 46.88 27.89 -14.95
C CYS A 297 46.35 28.97 -15.90
N ALA A 298 47.01 30.13 -15.86
CA ALA A 298 47.29 31.08 -16.94
C ALA A 298 47.97 32.29 -16.29
#